data_AF-A0A7W1TJ97-F1
#
_entry.id   AF-A0A7W1TJ97-F1
#
_cell.length_a   1.000
_cell.length_b   1.000
_cell.length_c   1.000
_cell.angle_alpha   90.00
_cell.angle_beta   90.00
_cell.angle_gamma   90.00
#
_symmetry.space_group_name_H-M   'P 1'
#
loop_
_entity.id
_entity.type
_entity.pdbx_description
1 polymer ?
#
loop_
_entity_poly.entity_id
_entity_poly.type
_entity_poly.pdbx_seq_one_letter_code
_entity_poly.pdbx_strand_id
1 'polypeptide(L)'
;MTNMLDLDAALAAYRKRAHIETFFSDQKSRGFQLNRSHLCDPQRLTRLLIASCLAYLWLVYLGVCALRDGWLRRLHRQDRCDLSLFRLGVRLLARCLKEHLPLPNGFLVPIVFPTKPVLPVLSHAA
;
A
#
# COMPACT_ATOMS: atom_id res chain seq x y z
N MET A 1 -23.27 13.95 13.34
CA MET A 1 -23.43 13.30 14.65
C MET A 1 -22.14 12.59 15.01
N THR A 2 -21.66 12.75 16.23
CA THR A 2 -20.46 12.08 16.74
C THR A 2 -20.75 11.58 18.16
N ASN A 3 -20.11 10.49 18.58
CA ASN A 3 -20.13 10.02 19.96
C ASN A 3 -18.95 10.61 20.78
N MET A 4 -18.21 11.56 20.21
CA MET A 4 -17.15 12.28 20.93
C MET A 4 -17.77 13.42 21.74
N LEU A 5 -17.43 13.49 23.02
CA LEU A 5 -17.93 14.49 23.96
C LEU A 5 -17.22 15.85 23.80
N ASP A 6 -15.95 15.84 23.40
CA ASP A 6 -15.18 17.05 23.12
C ASP A 6 -15.33 17.48 21.66
N LEU A 7 -15.77 18.73 21.47
CA LEU A 7 -16.00 19.31 20.15
C LEU A 7 -14.69 19.50 19.38
N ASP A 8 -13.63 19.95 20.05
CA ASP A 8 -12.36 20.24 19.40
C ASP A 8 -11.68 18.94 18.92
N ALA A 9 -11.69 17.89 19.75
CA ALA A 9 -11.28 16.56 19.34
C ALA A 9 -12.11 16.03 18.17
N ALA A 10 -13.44 16.22 18.18
CA ALA A 10 -14.31 15.78 17.10
C ALA A 10 -13.99 16.49 15.77
N LEU A 11 -13.78 17.81 15.80
CA LEU A 11 -13.40 18.59 14.63
C LEU A 11 -12.01 18.18 14.12
N ALA A 12 -11.04 18.00 15.02
CA ALA A 12 -9.69 17.55 14.66
C ALA A 12 -9.70 16.15 14.02
N ALA A 13 -10.53 15.22 14.52
CA ALA A 13 -10.71 13.91 13.92
C ALA A 13 -11.37 14.01 12.54
N TYR A 14 -12.42 14.83 12.40
CA TYR A 14 -13.15 14.97 11.14
C TYR A 14 -12.30 15.59 10.03
N ARG A 15 -11.37 16.50 10.36
CA ARG A 15 -10.42 17.08 9.38
C ARG A 15 -9.56 16.02 8.69
N LYS A 16 -9.27 14.90 9.36
CA LYS A 16 -8.51 13.78 8.77
C LYS A 16 -9.31 12.99 7.72
N ARG A 17 -10.63 13.17 7.64
CA ARG A 17 -11.50 12.48 6.68
C ARG A 17 -11.04 12.66 5.24
N ALA A 18 -10.57 13.86 4.88
CA ALA A 18 -10.11 14.16 3.52
C ALA A 18 -8.93 13.28 3.08
N HIS A 19 -8.17 12.69 4.01
CA HIS A 19 -7.04 11.81 3.67
C HIS A 19 -7.47 10.57 2.86
N ILE A 20 -8.71 10.09 3.05
CA ILE A 20 -9.22 8.93 2.30
C ILE A 20 -9.40 9.23 0.81
N GLU A 21 -9.57 10.50 0.44
CA GLU A 21 -9.72 10.90 -0.96
C GLU A 21 -8.44 10.63 -1.76
N THR A 22 -7.28 10.79 -1.12
CA THR A 22 -5.97 10.45 -1.71
C THR A 22 -5.92 8.96 -2.03
N PHE A 23 -6.30 8.10 -1.09
CA PHE A 23 -6.39 6.66 -1.31
C PHE A 23 -7.33 6.31 -2.47
N PHE A 24 -8.57 6.82 -2.47
CA PHE A 24 -9.52 6.53 -3.55
C PHE A 24 -9.05 6.99 -4.92
N SER A 25 -8.27 8.06 -4.97
CA SER A 25 -7.76 8.56 -6.23
C SER A 25 -6.56 7.77 -6.74
N ASP A 26 -5.68 7.32 -5.84
CA ASP A 26 -4.58 6.40 -6.16
C ASP A 26 -5.09 5.02 -6.61
N GLN A 27 -6.22 4.55 -6.08
CA GLN A 27 -6.90 3.33 -6.57
C GLN A 27 -7.44 3.49 -8.01
N LYS A 28 -7.74 4.72 -8.43
CA LYS A 28 -8.30 5.06 -9.75
C LYS A 28 -7.20 5.59 -10.67
N SER A 29 -7.44 6.74 -11.30
CA SER A 29 -6.61 7.30 -12.37
C SER A 29 -5.19 7.71 -11.94
N ARG A 30 -4.93 7.94 -10.64
CA ARG A 30 -3.60 8.38 -10.18
C ARG A 30 -2.62 7.24 -9.90
N GLY A 31 -3.09 5.99 -9.79
CA GLY A 31 -2.26 4.84 -9.43
C GLY A 31 -2.66 3.56 -10.15
N PHE A 32 -3.38 2.68 -9.45
CA PHE A 32 -3.68 1.32 -9.93
C PHE A 32 -4.65 1.23 -11.09
N GLN A 33 -5.38 2.30 -11.40
CA GLN A 33 -6.30 2.37 -12.54
C GLN A 33 -7.32 1.23 -12.54
N LEU A 34 -7.88 0.88 -11.38
CA LEU A 34 -8.82 -0.24 -11.25
C LEU A 34 -10.02 -0.14 -12.21
N ASN A 35 -10.44 1.08 -12.54
CA ASN A 35 -11.51 1.36 -13.51
C ASN A 35 -11.17 0.92 -14.95
N ARG A 36 -9.89 0.73 -15.29
CA ARG A 36 -9.43 0.23 -16.59
C ARG A 36 -9.40 -1.30 -16.67
N SER A 37 -9.67 -2.01 -15.57
CA SER A 37 -9.67 -3.48 -15.56
C SER A 37 -10.86 -4.11 -16.29
N HIS A 38 -11.93 -3.35 -16.55
CA HIS A 38 -13.19 -3.83 -17.14
C HIS A 38 -13.80 -5.05 -16.42
N LEU A 39 -13.49 -5.23 -15.12
CA LEU A 39 -14.06 -6.32 -14.33
C LEU A 39 -15.53 -6.04 -14.02
N CYS A 40 -16.41 -6.83 -14.62
CA CYS A 40 -17.86 -6.78 -14.37
C CYS A 40 -18.33 -7.79 -13.31
N ASP A 41 -17.55 -8.86 -13.07
CA ASP A 41 -17.89 -9.86 -12.04
C ASP A 41 -17.61 -9.32 -10.63
N PRO A 42 -18.62 -9.24 -9.75
CA PRO A 42 -18.47 -8.68 -8.40
C PRO A 42 -17.44 -9.42 -7.55
N GLN A 43 -17.37 -10.76 -7.64
CA GLN A 43 -16.43 -11.53 -6.83
C GLN A 43 -14.97 -11.28 -7.23
N ARG A 44 -14.69 -11.20 -8.54
CA ARG A 44 -13.38 -10.84 -9.05
C ARG A 44 -13.00 -9.41 -8.66
N LEU A 45 -13.94 -8.47 -8.71
CA LEU A 45 -13.71 -7.10 -8.26
C LEU A 45 -13.36 -7.06 -6.77
N THR A 46 -14.10 -7.76 -5.91
CA THR A 46 -13.79 -7.84 -4.47
C THR A 46 -12.38 -8.35 -4.22
N ARG A 47 -11.97 -9.44 -4.90
CA ARG A 47 -10.61 -9.99 -4.77
C ARG A 47 -9.55 -8.99 -5.22
N LEU A 48 -9.76 -8.30 -6.35
CA LEU A 48 -8.85 -7.28 -6.83
C LEU A 48 -8.75 -6.10 -5.85
N LEU A 49 -9.87 -5.67 -5.26
CA LEU A 49 -9.89 -4.59 -4.28
C LEU A 49 -9.05 -4.95 -3.05
N ILE A 50 -9.22 -6.15 -2.50
CA ILE A 50 -8.41 -6.61 -1.35
C ILE A 50 -6.91 -6.59 -1.71
N ALA A 51 -6.55 -7.18 -2.87
CA ALA A 51 -5.17 -7.20 -3.33
C ALA A 51 -4.59 -5.79 -3.51
N SER A 52 -5.38 -4.88 -4.10
CA SER A 52 -4.98 -3.49 -4.29
C SER A 52 -4.78 -2.73 -2.98
N CYS A 53 -5.60 -3.00 -1.95
CA CYS A 53 -5.43 -2.41 -0.63
C CYS A 53 -4.12 -2.85 0.03
N LEU A 54 -3.78 -4.15 -0.06
CA LEU A 54 -2.51 -4.66 0.46
C LEU A 54 -1.31 -4.07 -0.29
N ALA A 55 -1.40 -4.01 -1.62
CA ALA A 55 -0.38 -3.37 -2.44
C ALA A 55 -0.23 -1.88 -2.12
N TYR A 56 -1.32 -1.17 -1.83
CA TYR A 56 -1.30 0.24 -1.43
C TYR A 56 -0.48 0.44 -0.16
N LEU A 57 -0.73 -0.37 0.88
CA LEU A 57 0.02 -0.29 2.13
C LEU A 57 1.52 -0.53 1.92
N TRP A 58 1.86 -1.52 1.10
CA TRP A 58 3.25 -1.80 0.75
C TRP A 58 3.91 -0.63 0.00
N LEU A 59 3.23 -0.05 -0.98
CA LEU A 59 3.77 1.09 -1.73
C LEU A 59 3.91 2.33 -0.85
N VAL A 60 2.99 2.57 0.08
CA VAL A 60 3.16 3.64 1.08
C VAL A 60 4.40 3.38 1.95
N TYR A 61 4.62 2.14 2.40
CA TYR A 61 5.83 1.76 3.13
C TYR A 61 7.10 2.03 2.33
N LEU A 62 7.14 1.66 1.05
CA LEU A 62 8.26 1.97 0.16
C LEU A 62 8.45 3.48 0.00
N GLY A 63 7.36 4.25 -0.05
CA GLY A 63 7.41 5.72 -0.05
C GLY A 63 8.07 6.29 1.19
N VAL A 64 7.78 5.74 2.37
CA VAL A 64 8.43 6.12 3.63
C VAL A 64 9.93 5.77 3.60
N CYS A 65 10.30 4.58 3.10
CA CYS A 65 11.70 4.20 2.93
C CYS A 65 12.41 5.14 1.96
N ALA A 66 11.75 5.53 0.86
CA ALA A 66 12.30 6.49 -0.11
C ALA A 66 12.61 7.85 0.53
N LEU A 67 11.76 8.33 1.43
CA LEU A 67 11.99 9.57 2.19
C LEU A 67 13.13 9.40 3.18
N ARG A 68 13.08 8.36 4.03
CA ARG A 68 14.05 8.12 5.11
C ARG A 68 15.46 7.88 4.58
N ASP A 69 15.59 7.06 3.54
CA ASP A 69 16.88 6.57 3.04
C ASP A 69 17.46 7.50 1.94
N GLY A 70 16.89 8.70 1.77
CA GLY A 70 17.45 9.76 0.92
C GLY A 70 17.27 9.53 -0.59
N TRP A 71 16.34 8.67 -1.01
CA TRP A 71 16.08 8.37 -2.43
C TRP A 71 15.42 9.51 -3.18
N LEU A 72 14.82 10.48 -2.48
CA LEU A 72 14.15 11.65 -3.07
C LEU A 72 14.92 12.29 -4.21
N ARG A 73 16.23 12.56 -4.02
CA ARG A 73 17.10 13.19 -5.03
C ARG A 73 17.23 12.40 -6.33
N ARG A 74 17.04 11.08 -6.25
CA ARG A 74 17.11 10.14 -7.37
C ARG A 74 15.74 9.88 -7.99
N LEU A 75 14.67 10.02 -7.24
CA LEU A 75 13.30 9.68 -7.68
C LEU A 75 12.50 10.91 -8.13
N HIS A 76 12.90 12.10 -7.72
CA HIS A 76 12.16 13.33 -7.97
C HIS A 76 13.10 14.54 -8.12
N ARG A 77 12.58 15.59 -8.78
CA ARG A 77 13.29 16.86 -8.92
C ARG A 77 13.40 17.53 -7.54
N GLN A 78 14.47 18.28 -7.30
CA GLN A 78 14.75 18.87 -5.97
C GLN A 78 14.03 20.20 -5.72
N ASP A 79 13.51 20.83 -6.77
CA ASP A 79 12.88 22.15 -6.74
C ASP A 79 11.44 22.12 -6.20
N ARG A 80 10.74 20.99 -6.31
CA ARG A 80 9.42 20.73 -5.71
C ARG A 80 9.29 19.26 -5.35
N CYS A 81 8.52 18.92 -4.31
CA CYS A 81 8.17 17.55 -3.99
C CYS A 81 6.65 17.41 -3.82
N ASP A 82 5.96 17.26 -4.95
CA ASP A 82 4.48 17.23 -4.99
C ASP A 82 3.93 15.78 -5.00
N LEU A 83 4.77 14.79 -4.68
CA LEU A 83 4.41 13.37 -4.74
C LEU A 83 3.87 12.87 -3.40
N SER A 84 2.76 12.13 -3.45
CA SER A 84 2.31 11.33 -2.31
C SER A 84 3.30 10.19 -2.02
N LEU A 85 3.27 9.69 -0.77
CA LEU A 85 4.07 8.52 -0.36
C LEU A 85 3.85 7.32 -1.29
N PHE A 86 2.60 7.07 -1.68
CA PHE A 86 2.26 6.03 -2.65
C PHE A 86 3.04 6.19 -3.96
N ARG A 87 3.06 7.39 -4.55
CA ARG A 87 3.79 7.65 -5.80
C ARG A 87 5.30 7.54 -5.64
N LEU A 88 5.84 7.96 -4.50
CA LEU A 88 7.25 7.76 -4.18
C LEU A 88 7.59 6.27 -4.11
N GLY A 89 6.73 5.47 -3.48
CA GLY A 89 6.90 4.01 -3.41
C GLY A 89 6.85 3.34 -4.78
N VAL A 90 5.89 3.73 -5.63
CA VAL A 90 5.81 3.24 -7.02
C VAL A 90 7.08 3.57 -7.79
N ARG A 91 7.61 4.80 -7.66
CA ARG A 91 8.86 5.20 -8.32
C ARG A 91 10.07 4.44 -7.80
N LEU A 92 10.16 4.24 -6.47
CA LEU A 92 11.23 3.45 -5.87
C LEU A 92 11.18 2.01 -6.38
N LEU A 93 10.00 1.38 -6.36
CA LEU A 93 9.80 0.02 -6.86
C LEU A 93 10.21 -0.10 -8.34
N ALA A 94 9.71 0.80 -9.19
CA ALA A 94 10.04 0.79 -10.62
C ALA A 94 11.55 0.93 -10.85
N ARG A 95 12.24 1.75 -10.04
CA ARG A 95 13.68 1.91 -10.12
C ARG A 95 14.43 0.66 -9.67
N CYS A 96 14.06 0.07 -8.54
CA CYS A 96 14.66 -1.17 -8.06
C CYS A 96 14.53 -2.30 -9.09
N LEU A 97 13.36 -2.44 -9.71
CA LEU A 97 13.13 -3.44 -10.76
C LEU A 97 13.95 -3.14 -12.03
N LYS A 98 14.04 -1.87 -12.44
CA LYS A 98 14.80 -1.46 -13.64
C LYS A 98 16.31 -1.61 -13.47
N GLU A 99 16.82 -1.31 -12.29
CA GLU A 99 18.26 -1.30 -11.99
C GLU A 99 18.72 -2.58 -11.29
N HIS A 100 17.83 -3.58 -11.13
CA HIS A 100 18.08 -4.82 -10.38
C HIS A 100 18.62 -4.59 -8.96
N LEU A 101 18.17 -3.51 -8.30
CA LEU A 101 18.56 -3.19 -6.94
C LEU A 101 17.71 -3.98 -5.94
N PRO A 102 18.26 -4.29 -4.75
CA PRO A 102 17.48 -4.91 -3.69
C PRO A 102 16.32 -3.98 -3.27
N LEU A 103 15.17 -4.60 -2.97
CA LEU A 103 14.04 -3.88 -2.41
C LEU A 103 14.30 -3.59 -0.92
N PRO A 104 13.79 -2.47 -0.38
CA PRO A 104 13.84 -2.22 1.06
C PRO A 104 13.19 -3.38 1.83
N ASN A 105 13.94 -3.96 2.77
CA ASN A 105 13.45 -5.00 3.67
C ASN A 105 12.31 -4.46 4.54
N GLY A 106 11.29 -5.27 4.87
CA GLY A 106 10.25 -4.91 5.83
C GLY A 106 8.82 -5.31 5.42
N PHE A 107 7.87 -4.39 5.64
CA PHE A 107 6.42 -4.65 5.59
C PHE A 107 6.01 -5.45 4.34
N LEU A 108 5.28 -6.56 4.55
CA LEU A 108 4.71 -7.47 3.53
C LEU A 108 5.67 -8.35 2.71
N VAL A 109 6.99 -8.31 2.97
CA VAL A 109 7.85 -9.45 2.66
C VAL A 109 8.02 -10.22 3.98
N PRO A 110 7.30 -11.33 4.20
CA PRO A 110 7.69 -12.21 5.29
C PRO A 110 9.14 -12.62 5.03
N ILE A 111 10.03 -12.36 5.99
CA ILE A 111 11.43 -12.82 5.93
C ILE A 111 11.46 -14.35 5.70
N VAL A 112 10.40 -15.04 6.13
CA VAL A 112 10.16 -16.47 5.94
C VAL A 112 8.73 -16.67 5.45
N PHE A 113 8.53 -17.07 4.19
CA PHE A 113 7.26 -17.64 3.77
C PHE A 113 7.04 -18.94 4.55
N PRO A 114 5.88 -19.15 5.20
CA PRO A 114 5.59 -20.46 5.78
C PRO A 114 5.51 -21.48 4.65
N THR A 115 6.55 -22.29 4.49
CA THR A 115 6.52 -23.49 3.65
C THR A 115 5.48 -24.42 4.26
N LYS A 116 4.43 -24.73 3.47
CA LYS A 116 3.26 -25.60 3.73
C LYS A 116 3.08 -26.10 5.18
N PRO A 117 1.92 -25.88 5.82
CA PRO A 117 1.65 -26.54 7.09
C PRO A 117 1.76 -28.06 6.90
N VAL A 118 2.71 -28.69 7.58
CA VAL A 118 2.77 -30.14 7.69
C VAL A 118 1.54 -30.54 8.50
N LEU A 119 0.52 -31.06 7.82
CA LEU A 119 -0.61 -31.67 8.49
C LEU A 119 -0.09 -32.83 9.35
N PRO A 120 -0.40 -32.91 10.65
CA PRO A 120 -0.05 -34.07 11.43
C PRO A 120 -0.77 -35.27 10.82
N VAL A 121 0.01 -36.27 10.38
CA VAL A 121 -0.54 -37.57 10.01
C VAL A 121 -1.18 -38.14 11.27
N LEU A 122 -2.50 -38.20 11.30
CA LEU A 122 -3.22 -38.89 12.36
C LEU A 122 -2.87 -40.38 12.25
N SER A 123 -1.93 -40.81 13.07
CA SER A 123 -1.73 -42.23 13.35
C SER A 123 -3.00 -42.71 14.07
N HIS A 124 -3.84 -43.41 13.32
CA HIS A 124 -4.83 -44.29 13.92
C HIS A 124 -4.07 -45.40 14.64
N ALA A 125 -4.00 -45.30 15.96
CA ALA A 125 -3.70 -46.44 16.82
C ALA A 125 -4.92 -47.36 16.85
N ALA A 126 -4.71 -48.61 16.46
CA ALA A 126 -5.64 -49.73 16.62
C ALA A 126 -5.62 -50.22 18.08
#